data_AF-A0A1F6LL81-F1
#
_entry.id   AF-A0A1F6LL81-F1
#
_cell.length_a   1.000
_cell.length_b   1.000
_cell.length_c   1.000
_cell.angle_alpha   90.00
_cell.angle_beta   90.00
_cell.angle_gamma   90.00
#
_symmetry.space_group_name_H-M   'P 1'
#
loop_
_entity.id
_entity.type
_entity.pdbx_description
1 polymer ?
#
loop_
_entity_poly.entity_id
_entity_poly.type
_entity_poly.pdbx_seq_one_letter_code
_entity_poly.pdbx_strand_id
1 'polypeptide(L)'
;MMLKIIKPIVFFDLEATGLNVFEDRIIQIGAIKYFPDGSKTEHEWLINPKIPITDEAMEIHGITNEMVKDKPTFGDIAQDLTQLFLDSDLGGYNIRYFDIPMLQNEFSRIELPFDVEDRKIVDAMLIFKLKEPRTLAAAYKKYVGGEFENAHNAIADIKASIDVLEGQMKMYNDLPTSVDEIHTFCFPEDPDKYDMEGKLRYIDGELTINFGKNRGRSLKELAQKEKSYLLWILNGSFSEKVKEAIQKILK
;
A
#
# COMPACT_ATOMS: atom_id res chain seq x y z
N MET A 1 3.23 18.66 21.57
CA MET A 1 3.05 19.67 20.51
C MET A 1 1.76 19.33 19.78
N MET A 2 0.92 20.32 19.45
CA MET A 2 -0.34 20.12 18.70
C MET A 2 -0.19 20.64 17.27
N LEU A 3 -0.94 20.09 16.31
CA LEU A 3 -0.97 20.58 14.93
C LEU A 3 -1.49 22.02 14.91
N LYS A 4 -0.72 22.94 14.31
CA LYS A 4 -1.14 24.34 14.15
C LYS A 4 -1.89 24.50 12.83
N ILE A 5 -3.18 24.78 12.91
CA ILE A 5 -4.07 24.95 11.75
C ILE A 5 -4.21 26.45 11.48
N ILE A 6 -3.78 26.90 10.30
CA ILE A 6 -3.85 28.32 9.87
C ILE A 6 -4.92 28.50 8.79
N LYS A 7 -5.09 27.48 7.96
CA LYS A 7 -6.16 27.31 6.96
C LYS A 7 -6.95 26.05 7.35
N PRO A 8 -8.27 25.97 7.14
CA PRO A 8 -9.01 24.75 7.41
C PRO A 8 -8.37 23.52 6.77
N ILE A 9 -8.50 22.36 7.40
CA ILE A 9 -8.02 21.09 6.86
C ILE A 9 -9.12 20.04 7.01
N VAL A 10 -9.37 19.29 5.94
CA VAL A 10 -10.31 18.17 5.94
C VAL A 10 -9.51 16.89 6.02
N PHE A 11 -9.70 16.15 7.11
CA PHE A 11 -9.24 14.77 7.22
C PHE A 11 -10.33 13.85 6.69
N PHE A 12 -10.01 12.96 5.76
CA PHE A 12 -11.00 12.10 5.13
C PHE A 12 -10.43 10.74 4.75
N ASP A 13 -11.35 9.80 4.56
CA ASP A 13 -11.12 8.40 4.20
C ASP A 13 -12.30 7.92 3.34
N LEU A 14 -12.02 7.00 2.40
CA LEU A 14 -12.99 6.51 1.43
C LEU A 14 -13.10 4.99 1.45
N GLU A 15 -14.33 4.50 1.31
CA GLU A 15 -14.59 3.13 0.88
C GLU A 15 -15.04 3.13 -0.58
N ALA A 16 -14.64 2.11 -1.34
CA ALA A 16 -14.82 2.05 -2.78
C ALA A 16 -15.24 0.66 -3.26
N THR A 17 -15.73 0.57 -4.50
CA THR A 17 -16.09 -0.70 -5.14
C THR A 17 -14.89 -1.64 -5.39
N GLY A 18 -13.68 -1.09 -5.33
CA GLY A 18 -12.40 -1.76 -5.58
C GLY A 18 -11.21 -0.79 -5.44
N LEU A 19 -10.03 -1.19 -5.94
CA LEU A 19 -8.77 -0.45 -5.77
C LEU A 19 -8.30 0.31 -7.02
N ASN A 20 -8.99 0.17 -8.16
CA ASN A 20 -8.64 0.87 -9.39
C ASN A 20 -9.21 2.29 -9.39
N VAL A 21 -8.36 3.27 -9.08
CA VAL A 21 -8.76 4.67 -9.00
C VAL A 21 -9.48 5.23 -10.24
N PHE A 22 -9.29 4.64 -11.42
CA PHE A 22 -9.89 5.09 -12.67
C PHE A 22 -11.20 4.40 -13.05
N GLU A 23 -11.48 3.22 -12.51
CA GLU A 23 -12.63 2.38 -12.89
C GLU A 23 -13.62 2.24 -11.72
N ASP A 24 -13.11 2.13 -10.51
CA ASP A 24 -13.92 1.97 -9.30
C ASP A 24 -14.59 3.28 -8.87
N ARG A 25 -15.59 3.13 -7.99
CA ARG A 25 -16.48 4.19 -7.54
C ARG A 25 -16.49 4.29 -6.03
N ILE A 26 -16.67 5.50 -5.51
CA ILE A 26 -16.77 5.74 -4.06
C ILE A 26 -18.14 5.28 -3.56
N ILE A 27 -18.17 4.56 -2.45
CA ILE A 27 -19.40 4.09 -1.78
C ILE A 27 -19.58 4.66 -0.37
N GLN A 28 -18.52 5.13 0.27
CA GLN A 28 -18.58 5.87 1.53
C GLN A 28 -17.52 6.97 1.57
N ILE A 29 -17.87 8.09 2.20
CA ILE A 29 -16.93 9.18 2.53
C ILE A 29 -17.09 9.48 4.01
N GLY A 30 -16.03 9.30 4.78
CA GLY A 30 -15.92 9.83 6.15
C GLY A 30 -15.05 11.08 6.14
N ALA A 31 -15.48 12.17 6.77
CA ALA A 31 -14.71 13.41 6.79
C ALA A 31 -14.86 14.23 8.08
N ILE A 32 -13.74 14.77 8.56
CA ILE A 32 -13.68 15.72 9.66
C ILE A 32 -12.93 16.98 9.21
N LYS A 33 -13.63 18.11 9.18
CA LYS A 33 -13.03 19.42 8.90
C LYS A 33 -12.64 20.09 10.21
N TYR A 34 -11.37 20.47 10.32
CA TYR A 34 -10.86 21.29 11.42
C TYR A 34 -10.65 22.73 10.96
N PHE A 35 -11.00 23.68 11.83
CA PHE A 35 -10.86 25.11 11.58
C PHE A 35 -9.71 25.72 12.40
N PRO A 36 -9.18 26.90 11.99
CA PRO A 36 -8.10 27.58 12.72
C PRO A 36 -8.43 27.97 14.16
N ASP A 37 -9.72 28.14 14.49
CA ASP A 37 -10.21 28.44 15.84
C ASP A 37 -10.29 27.20 16.75
N GLY A 38 -9.97 26.02 16.22
CA GLY A 38 -10.02 24.74 16.93
C GLY A 38 -11.38 24.03 16.88
N SER A 39 -12.40 24.65 16.27
CA SER A 39 -13.68 23.98 16.03
C SER A 39 -13.55 22.88 14.96
N LYS A 40 -14.49 21.93 14.95
CA LYS A 40 -14.56 20.88 13.95
C LYS A 40 -15.99 20.54 13.55
N THR A 41 -16.15 20.03 12.33
CA THR A 41 -17.40 19.41 11.85
C THR A 41 -17.11 18.02 11.33
N GLU A 42 -18.02 17.10 11.56
CA GLU A 42 -17.91 15.69 11.18
C GLU A 42 -19.06 15.34 10.24
N HIS A 43 -18.74 14.60 9.18
CA HIS A 43 -19.66 14.26 8.11
C HIS A 43 -19.40 12.83 7.64
N GLU A 44 -20.46 12.16 7.25
CA GLU A 44 -20.42 10.82 6.69
C GLU A 44 -21.48 10.68 5.61
N TRP A 45 -21.10 10.09 4.47
CA TRP A 45 -22.01 9.78 3.38
C TRP A 45 -21.87 8.33 2.97
N LEU A 46 -23.00 7.64 2.81
CA LEU A 46 -23.09 6.43 1.99
C LEU A 46 -23.60 6.82 0.60
N ILE A 47 -23.03 6.22 -0.44
CA ILE A 47 -23.19 6.66 -1.83
C ILE A 47 -23.58 5.46 -2.68
N ASN A 48 -24.58 5.63 -3.55
CA ASN A 48 -24.90 4.67 -4.59
C ASN A 48 -23.89 4.81 -5.75
N PRO A 49 -22.99 3.83 -5.97
CA PRO A 49 -21.96 3.90 -7.00
C PRO A 49 -22.49 3.68 -8.43
N LYS A 50 -23.75 3.24 -8.57
CA LYS A 50 -24.39 2.83 -9.84
C LYS A 50 -23.67 1.67 -10.58
N ILE A 51 -22.74 0.99 -9.91
CA ILE A 51 -22.08 -0.23 -10.38
C ILE A 51 -22.02 -1.23 -9.21
N PRO A 52 -21.82 -2.54 -9.48
CA PRO A 52 -21.62 -3.53 -8.43
C PRO A 52 -20.34 -3.27 -7.61
N ILE A 53 -20.41 -3.49 -6.30
CA ILE A 53 -19.25 -3.62 -5.40
C ILE A 53 -18.68 -5.04 -5.55
N THR A 54 -17.35 -5.17 -5.63
CA THR A 54 -16.67 -6.48 -5.69
C THR A 54 -16.81 -7.24 -4.37
N ASP A 55 -16.79 -8.58 -4.44
CA ASP A 55 -16.89 -9.42 -3.23
C ASP A 55 -15.71 -9.17 -2.28
N GLU A 56 -14.51 -9.00 -2.83
CA GLU A 56 -13.30 -8.68 -2.06
C GLU A 56 -13.42 -7.34 -1.32
N ALA A 57 -13.97 -6.31 -1.96
CA ALA A 57 -14.20 -5.02 -1.29
C ALA A 57 -15.26 -5.16 -0.18
N MET A 58 -16.38 -5.85 -0.47
CA MET A 58 -17.41 -6.11 0.53
C MET A 58 -16.88 -6.87 1.75
N GLU A 59 -15.98 -7.82 1.57
CA GLU A 59 -15.33 -8.55 2.67
C GLU A 59 -14.43 -7.64 3.53
N ILE A 60 -13.80 -6.63 2.94
CA ILE A 60 -12.90 -5.70 3.64
C ILE A 60 -13.68 -4.71 4.50
N HIS A 61 -14.62 -3.96 3.90
CA HIS A 61 -15.29 -2.84 4.57
C HIS A 61 -16.72 -3.16 5.04
N GLY A 62 -17.30 -4.29 4.61
CA GLY A 62 -18.62 -4.75 5.06
C GLY A 62 -19.84 -4.01 4.47
N ILE A 63 -19.65 -3.18 3.44
CA ILE A 63 -20.73 -2.39 2.81
C ILE A 63 -21.24 -3.15 1.60
N THR A 64 -22.49 -3.58 1.65
CA THR A 64 -23.08 -4.39 0.58
C THR A 64 -23.77 -3.54 -0.49
N ASN A 65 -23.94 -4.10 -1.68
CA ASN A 65 -24.74 -3.49 -2.75
C ASN A 65 -26.15 -3.07 -2.27
N GLU A 66 -26.76 -3.86 -1.39
CA GLU A 66 -28.08 -3.57 -0.80
C GLU A 66 -28.07 -2.36 0.14
N MET A 67 -26.98 -2.10 0.86
CA MET A 67 -26.86 -0.95 1.78
C MET A 67 -26.82 0.39 1.02
N VAL A 68 -26.26 0.39 -0.19
CA VAL A 68 -26.02 1.58 -1.00
C VAL A 68 -27.04 1.80 -2.12
N LYS A 69 -27.86 0.81 -2.48
CA LYS A 69 -28.77 0.89 -3.63
C LYS A 69 -29.72 2.10 -3.61
N ASP A 70 -30.22 2.48 -2.42
CA ASP A 70 -31.18 3.58 -2.24
C ASP A 70 -30.51 4.86 -1.70
N LYS A 71 -29.17 4.91 -1.67
CA LYS A 71 -28.42 6.07 -1.21
C LYS A 71 -28.26 7.12 -2.32
N PRO A 72 -27.98 8.39 -1.97
CA PRO A 72 -27.65 9.42 -2.95
C PRO A 72 -26.47 8.99 -3.82
N THR A 73 -26.43 9.44 -5.07
CA THR A 73 -25.26 9.29 -5.92
C THR A 73 -24.19 10.31 -5.56
N PHE A 74 -22.97 10.13 -6.07
CA PHE A 74 -21.92 11.13 -5.91
C PHE A 74 -22.36 12.51 -6.40
N GLY A 75 -23.06 12.57 -7.54
CA GLY A 75 -23.58 13.82 -8.09
C GLY A 75 -24.59 14.52 -7.17
N ASP A 76 -25.41 13.75 -6.45
CA ASP A 76 -26.40 14.30 -5.51
C ASP A 76 -25.74 15.00 -4.30
N ILE A 77 -24.56 14.54 -3.88
CA ILE A 77 -23.82 15.10 -2.72
C ILE A 77 -22.65 16.01 -3.11
N ALA A 78 -22.37 16.17 -4.41
CA ALA A 78 -21.17 16.87 -4.90
C ALA A 78 -21.11 18.34 -4.43
N GLN A 79 -22.26 19.00 -4.27
CA GLN A 79 -22.33 20.37 -3.74
C GLN A 79 -21.90 20.43 -2.26
N ASP A 80 -22.36 19.49 -1.44
CA ASP A 80 -21.98 19.40 -0.02
C ASP A 80 -20.47 19.13 0.11
N LEU A 81 -19.93 18.23 -0.71
CA LEU A 81 -18.50 17.94 -0.75
C LEU A 81 -17.70 19.17 -1.21
N THR A 82 -18.15 19.87 -2.24
CA THR A 82 -17.50 21.11 -2.70
C THR A 82 -17.41 22.12 -1.56
N GLN A 83 -18.51 22.32 -0.82
CA GLN A 83 -18.55 23.22 0.33
C GLN A 83 -17.67 22.75 1.49
N LEU A 84 -17.66 21.44 1.77
CA LEU A 84 -16.81 20.84 2.80
C LEU A 84 -15.33 21.10 2.50
N PHE A 85 -14.89 20.83 1.27
CA PHE A 85 -13.49 20.96 0.88
C PHE A 85 -13.09 22.39 0.50
N LEU A 86 -14.03 23.33 0.39
CA LEU A 86 -13.73 24.72 0.05
C LEU A 86 -12.68 25.31 1.00
N ASP A 87 -11.69 25.99 0.42
CA ASP A 87 -10.56 26.66 1.10
C ASP A 87 -9.87 25.79 2.15
N SER A 88 -9.81 24.48 1.92
CA SER A 88 -9.26 23.52 2.88
C SER A 88 -8.05 22.77 2.32
N ASP A 89 -7.05 22.61 3.18
CA ASP A 89 -5.99 21.63 2.99
C ASP A 89 -6.54 20.21 3.24
N LEU A 90 -5.76 19.19 2.89
CA LEU A 90 -6.19 17.79 2.89
C LEU A 90 -5.37 16.97 3.89
N GLY A 91 -6.01 16.04 4.59
CA GLY A 91 -5.37 15.18 5.56
C GLY A 91 -5.93 13.76 5.59
N GLY A 92 -5.14 12.79 6.03
CA GLY A 92 -5.58 11.42 6.23
C GLY A 92 -4.42 10.43 6.31
N TYR A 93 -4.68 9.16 6.01
CA TYR A 93 -3.69 8.08 6.02
C TYR A 93 -3.60 7.44 4.63
N ASN A 94 -2.48 7.60 3.93
CA ASN A 94 -2.29 7.12 2.55
C ASN A 94 -3.15 7.83 1.47
N ILE A 95 -3.74 8.98 1.79
CA ILE A 95 -4.67 9.70 0.92
C ILE A 95 -4.09 10.19 -0.42
N ARG A 96 -2.77 10.35 -0.50
CA ARG A 96 -2.12 10.89 -1.71
C ARG A 96 -2.27 9.98 -2.92
N TYR A 97 -2.30 8.67 -2.71
CA TYR A 97 -2.22 7.68 -3.78
C TYR A 97 -3.55 7.01 -4.09
N PHE A 98 -4.54 7.14 -3.20
CA PHE A 98 -5.84 6.49 -3.35
C PHE A 98 -6.97 7.50 -3.23
N ASP A 99 -7.18 8.07 -2.04
CA ASP A 99 -8.37 8.87 -1.74
C ASP A 99 -8.50 10.14 -2.59
N ILE A 100 -7.40 10.89 -2.73
CA ILE A 100 -7.39 12.09 -3.56
C ILE A 100 -7.69 11.76 -5.03
N PRO A 101 -6.96 10.82 -5.68
CA PRO A 101 -7.29 10.38 -7.04
C PRO A 101 -8.72 9.89 -7.23
N MET A 102 -9.25 9.08 -6.29
CA MET A 102 -10.64 8.60 -6.31
C MET A 102 -11.62 9.78 -6.33
N LEU A 103 -11.46 10.73 -5.41
CA LEU A 103 -12.32 11.89 -5.28
C LEU A 103 -12.24 12.78 -6.54
N GLN A 104 -11.04 13.03 -7.06
CA GLN A 104 -10.83 13.76 -8.32
C GLN A 104 -11.54 13.09 -9.50
N ASN A 105 -11.45 11.76 -9.60
CA ASN A 105 -12.10 11.03 -10.68
C ASN A 105 -13.62 11.06 -10.58
N GLU A 106 -14.20 10.98 -9.38
CA GLU A 106 -15.66 11.15 -9.20
C GLU A 106 -16.15 12.55 -9.57
N PHE A 107 -15.44 13.61 -9.15
CA PHE A 107 -15.75 14.98 -9.57
C PHE A 107 -15.63 15.16 -11.09
N SER A 108 -14.59 14.59 -11.70
CA SER A 108 -14.38 14.61 -13.15
C SER A 108 -15.53 13.92 -13.92
N ARG A 109 -16.05 12.79 -13.42
CA ARG A 109 -17.18 12.06 -14.05
C ARG A 109 -18.47 12.88 -14.14
N ILE A 110 -18.64 13.86 -13.26
CA ILE A 110 -19.80 14.77 -13.25
C ILE A 110 -19.44 16.17 -13.76
N GLU A 111 -18.30 16.30 -14.45
CA GLU A 111 -17.83 17.54 -15.07
C GLU A 111 -17.65 18.71 -14.08
N LEU A 112 -17.31 18.41 -12.82
CA LEU A 112 -16.98 19.39 -11.80
C LEU A 112 -15.48 19.39 -11.47
N PRO A 113 -14.87 20.57 -11.25
CA PRO A 113 -13.46 20.66 -10.89
C PRO A 113 -13.24 20.29 -9.42
N PHE A 114 -12.15 19.57 -9.15
CA PHE A 114 -11.62 19.36 -7.80
C PHE A 114 -10.10 19.52 -7.81
N ASP A 115 -9.67 20.78 -7.71
CA ASP A 115 -8.26 21.14 -7.77
C ASP A 115 -7.57 20.99 -6.43
N VAL A 116 -6.42 20.33 -6.45
CA VAL A 116 -5.58 20.08 -5.26
C VAL A 116 -4.22 20.77 -5.31
N GLU A 117 -3.90 21.47 -6.40
CA GLU A 117 -2.57 22.00 -6.69
C GLU A 117 -2.09 23.01 -5.63
N ASP A 118 -2.98 23.86 -5.14
CA ASP A 118 -2.70 24.87 -4.10
C ASP A 118 -3.01 24.39 -2.67
N ARG A 119 -3.32 23.10 -2.48
CA ARG A 119 -3.65 22.53 -1.17
C ARG A 119 -2.44 21.86 -0.55
N LYS A 120 -2.24 22.04 0.75
CA LYS A 120 -1.27 21.24 1.50
C LYS A 120 -1.88 19.88 1.82
N ILE A 121 -1.04 18.85 1.85
CA ILE A 121 -1.44 17.47 2.13
C ILE A 121 -0.69 17.00 3.38
N VAL A 122 -1.45 16.55 4.38
CA VAL A 122 -0.94 15.95 5.62
C VAL A 122 -1.26 14.45 5.60
N ASP A 123 -0.27 13.63 5.27
CA ASP A 123 -0.44 12.17 5.19
C ASP A 123 0.29 11.48 6.36
N ALA A 124 -0.50 10.92 7.29
CA ALA A 124 0.01 10.25 8.48
C ALA A 124 0.84 8.99 8.15
N MET A 125 0.52 8.27 7.07
CA MET A 125 1.31 7.10 6.64
C MET A 125 2.69 7.55 6.16
N LEU A 126 2.78 8.67 5.44
CA LEU A 126 4.07 9.20 5.00
C LEU A 126 4.93 9.61 6.19
N ILE A 127 4.34 10.28 7.19
CA ILE A 127 5.04 10.61 8.44
C ILE A 127 5.53 9.32 9.12
N PHE A 128 4.69 8.29 9.24
CA PHE A 128 5.08 6.99 9.81
C PHE A 128 6.30 6.41 9.08
N LYS A 129 6.26 6.34 7.73
CA LYS A 129 7.39 5.83 6.93
C LYS A 129 8.68 6.65 7.11
N LEU A 130 8.57 7.96 7.29
CA LEU A 130 9.71 8.85 7.51
C LEU A 130 10.27 8.78 8.93
N LYS A 131 9.43 8.48 9.92
CA LYS A 131 9.79 8.46 11.35
C LYS A 131 10.16 7.07 11.87
N GLU A 132 9.75 6.01 11.18
CA GLU A 132 10.04 4.60 11.51
C GLU A 132 10.99 3.97 10.48
N PRO A 133 12.29 4.31 10.50
CA PRO A 133 13.27 3.76 9.56
C PRO A 133 13.46 2.25 9.74
N ARG A 134 13.60 1.53 8.63
CA ARG A 134 13.85 0.07 8.60
C ARG A 134 15.34 -0.25 8.60
N THR A 135 16.10 0.35 9.52
CA THR A 135 17.55 0.15 9.66
C THR A 135 17.87 -0.68 10.91
N LEU A 136 19.02 -1.34 10.93
CA LEU A 136 19.48 -2.09 12.10
C LEU A 136 19.57 -1.20 13.35
N ALA A 137 20.10 0.02 13.21
CA ALA A 137 20.18 0.99 14.31
C ALA A 137 18.79 1.32 14.91
N ALA A 138 17.77 1.43 14.06
CA ALA A 138 16.40 1.70 14.50
C ALA A 138 15.79 0.50 15.20
N ALA A 139 16.01 -0.72 14.67
CA ALA A 139 15.59 -1.95 15.32
C ALA A 139 16.28 -2.13 16.67
N TYR A 140 17.60 -1.90 16.75
CA TYR A 140 18.38 -1.97 17.98
C TYR A 140 17.82 -1.00 19.03
N LYS A 141 17.62 0.27 18.66
CA LYS A 141 17.01 1.25 19.57
C LYS A 141 15.62 0.85 20.06
N LYS A 142 14.81 0.21 19.22
CA LYS A 142 13.43 -0.19 19.55
C LYS A 142 13.37 -1.41 20.47
N TYR A 143 14.15 -2.45 20.17
CA TYR A 143 14.05 -3.75 20.84
C TYR A 143 15.07 -3.95 21.97
N VAL A 144 16.21 -3.25 21.91
CA VAL A 144 17.30 -3.35 22.89
C VAL A 144 17.39 -2.07 23.73
N GLY A 145 17.22 -0.90 23.08
CA GLY A 145 17.41 0.40 23.70
C GLY A 145 18.86 0.91 23.56
N GLY A 146 19.05 2.23 23.79
CA GLY A 146 20.36 2.87 23.68
C GLY A 146 20.76 3.28 22.25
N GLU A 147 22.02 3.68 22.10
CA GLU A 147 22.62 4.03 20.80
C GLU A 147 23.41 2.85 20.25
N PHE A 148 23.32 2.62 18.94
CA PHE A 148 24.09 1.60 18.25
C PHE A 148 25.46 2.16 17.83
N GLU A 149 26.49 1.86 18.62
CA GLU A 149 27.86 2.27 18.37
C GLU A 149 28.57 1.38 17.33
N ASN A 150 29.56 1.92 16.61
CA ASN A 150 30.38 1.18 15.64
C ASN A 150 29.61 0.50 14.49
N ALA A 151 28.50 1.11 14.06
CA ALA A 151 27.75 0.68 12.88
C ALA A 151 28.68 0.54 11.65
N HIS A 152 28.37 -0.43 10.78
CA HIS A 152 29.17 -0.79 9.60
C HIS A 152 30.46 -1.56 9.88
N ASN A 153 30.63 -2.08 11.11
CA ASN A 153 31.56 -3.16 11.40
C ASN A 153 30.79 -4.49 11.41
N ALA A 154 31.20 -5.46 10.58
CA ALA A 154 30.45 -6.70 10.39
C ALA A 154 30.16 -7.47 11.69
N ILE A 155 31.10 -7.52 12.65
CA ILE A 155 30.87 -8.22 13.92
C ILE A 155 29.96 -7.40 14.85
N ALA A 156 30.10 -6.07 14.87
CA ALA A 156 29.20 -5.21 15.62
C ALA A 156 27.75 -5.32 15.10
N ASP A 157 27.58 -5.31 13.77
CA ASP A 157 26.27 -5.45 13.13
C ASP A 157 25.64 -6.83 13.42
N ILE A 158 26.42 -7.90 13.40
CA ILE A 158 25.92 -9.25 13.74
C ILE A 158 25.52 -9.33 15.22
N LYS A 159 26.32 -8.78 16.14
CA LYS A 159 25.95 -8.74 17.56
C LYS A 159 24.66 -7.97 17.79
N ALA A 160 24.55 -6.78 17.20
CA ALA A 160 23.32 -6.00 17.27
C ALA A 160 22.12 -6.72 16.65
N SER A 161 22.33 -7.51 15.59
CA SER A 161 21.26 -8.33 14.99
C SER A 161 20.78 -9.43 15.93
N ILE A 162 21.69 -10.06 16.69
CA ILE A 162 21.35 -11.04 17.72
C ILE A 162 20.59 -10.36 18.86
N ASP A 163 21.08 -9.23 19.36
CA ASP A 163 20.42 -8.49 20.44
C ASP A 163 19.00 -8.04 20.04
N VAL A 164 18.83 -7.62 18.78
CA VAL A 164 17.52 -7.30 18.20
C VAL A 164 16.59 -8.51 18.20
N LEU A 165 17.06 -9.67 17.75
CA LEU A 165 16.25 -10.89 17.74
C LEU A 165 15.84 -11.28 19.17
N GLU A 166 16.76 -11.24 20.13
CA GLU A 166 16.43 -11.51 21.54
C GLU A 166 15.42 -10.49 22.11
N GLY A 167 15.55 -9.21 21.75
CA GLY A 167 14.59 -8.17 22.13
C GLY A 167 13.21 -8.39 21.50
N GLN A 168 13.15 -8.85 20.25
CA GLN A 168 11.91 -9.25 19.58
C GLN A 168 11.26 -10.42 20.30
N MET A 169 12.01 -11.46 20.65
CA MET A 169 11.52 -12.64 21.38
C MET A 169 10.98 -12.27 22.78
N LYS A 170 11.53 -11.24 23.43
CA LYS A 170 11.01 -10.72 24.70
C LYS A 170 9.75 -9.87 24.53
N MET A 171 9.62 -9.17 23.40
CA MET A 171 8.52 -8.25 23.13
C MET A 171 7.27 -8.95 22.58
N TYR A 172 7.47 -9.97 21.74
CA TYR A 172 6.41 -10.68 21.01
C TYR A 172 6.22 -12.08 21.58
N ASN A 173 5.07 -12.33 22.20
CA ASN A 173 4.75 -13.62 22.83
C ASN A 173 4.28 -14.68 21.82
N ASP A 174 3.98 -14.27 20.59
CA ASP A 174 3.53 -15.11 19.48
C ASP A 174 4.66 -15.54 18.55
N LEU A 175 5.91 -15.13 18.82
CA LEU A 175 7.06 -15.63 18.08
C LEU A 175 7.36 -17.08 18.44
N PRO A 176 7.59 -17.94 17.43
CA PRO A 176 8.10 -19.27 17.68
C PRO A 176 9.51 -19.24 18.28
N THR A 177 9.92 -20.34 18.89
CA THR A 177 11.18 -20.41 19.66
C THR A 177 12.23 -21.33 19.05
N SER A 178 11.86 -22.19 18.10
CA SER A 178 12.81 -23.03 17.37
C SER A 178 13.27 -22.37 16.06
N VAL A 179 14.48 -22.70 15.61
CA VAL A 179 15.04 -22.18 14.36
C VAL A 179 14.15 -22.52 13.16
N ASP A 180 13.60 -23.74 13.12
CA ASP A 180 12.77 -24.21 12.00
C ASP A 180 11.43 -23.46 11.93
N GLU A 181 10.78 -23.24 13.08
CA GLU A 181 9.52 -22.49 13.14
C GLU A 181 9.75 -21.01 12.87
N ILE A 182 10.84 -20.41 13.37
CA ILE A 182 11.22 -19.02 13.04
C ILE A 182 11.52 -18.89 11.55
N HIS A 183 12.21 -19.87 10.95
CA HIS A 183 12.45 -19.88 9.51
C HIS A 183 11.13 -19.87 8.73
N THR A 184 10.19 -20.73 9.11
CA THR A 184 8.87 -20.81 8.48
C THR A 184 8.06 -19.52 8.70
N PHE A 185 8.15 -18.91 9.88
CA PHE A 185 7.52 -17.63 10.18
C PHE A 185 8.08 -16.49 9.31
N CYS A 186 9.40 -16.43 9.13
CA CYS A 186 10.05 -15.44 8.29
C CYS A 186 9.87 -15.69 6.79
N PHE A 187 9.79 -16.96 6.40
CA PHE A 187 9.69 -17.43 5.02
C PHE A 187 8.61 -18.50 4.92
N PRO A 188 7.32 -18.11 4.94
CA PRO A 188 6.22 -19.06 4.78
C PRO A 188 6.41 -19.89 3.51
N GLU A 189 6.04 -21.17 3.56
CA GLU A 189 6.10 -22.03 2.39
C GLU A 189 5.22 -21.45 1.28
N ASP A 190 5.84 -21.15 0.14
CA ASP A 190 5.17 -20.74 -1.09
C ASP A 190 5.47 -21.82 -2.14
N PRO A 191 4.56 -22.79 -2.35
CA PRO A 191 4.79 -23.89 -3.29
C PRO A 191 4.96 -23.41 -4.74
N ASP A 192 4.50 -22.19 -5.04
CA ASP A 192 4.66 -21.60 -6.36
C ASP A 192 5.99 -20.87 -6.51
N LYS A 193 6.68 -20.52 -5.42
CA LYS A 193 7.94 -19.77 -5.49
C LYS A 193 9.04 -20.60 -6.14
N TYR A 194 9.63 -20.07 -7.21
CA TYR A 194 10.71 -20.76 -7.90
C TYR A 194 12.10 -20.41 -7.35
N ASP A 195 12.37 -19.14 -7.04
CA ASP A 195 13.67 -18.65 -6.60
C ASP A 195 13.60 -17.81 -5.32
N MET A 196 14.71 -17.70 -4.59
CA MET A 196 14.77 -17.02 -3.30
C MET A 196 14.44 -15.52 -3.38
N GLU A 197 14.77 -14.86 -4.50
CA GLU A 197 14.49 -13.44 -4.75
C GLU A 197 13.03 -13.17 -5.14
N GLY A 198 12.25 -14.24 -5.39
CA GLY A 198 10.84 -14.18 -5.76
C GLY A 198 10.59 -13.60 -7.15
N LYS A 199 11.55 -13.73 -8.09
CA LYS A 199 11.44 -13.17 -9.45
C LYS A 199 10.63 -14.05 -10.40
N LEU A 200 10.65 -15.36 -10.18
CA LEU A 200 9.89 -16.36 -10.91
C LEU A 200 8.98 -17.13 -9.96
N ARG A 201 7.83 -17.54 -10.47
CA ARG A 201 6.89 -18.43 -9.77
C ARG A 201 6.14 -19.32 -10.74
N TYR A 202 5.55 -20.40 -10.24
CA TYR A 202 4.61 -21.21 -10.98
C TYR A 202 3.22 -20.57 -10.98
N ILE A 203 2.58 -20.54 -12.16
CA ILE A 203 1.15 -20.28 -12.34
C ILE A 203 0.68 -21.31 -13.35
N ASP A 204 -0.33 -22.09 -12.98
CA ASP A 204 -0.87 -23.20 -13.80
C ASP A 204 0.22 -24.16 -14.33
N GLY A 205 1.23 -24.42 -13.51
CA GLY A 205 2.36 -25.30 -13.85
C GLY A 205 3.42 -24.69 -14.78
N GLU A 206 3.29 -23.42 -15.17
CA GLU A 206 4.29 -22.70 -15.96
C GLU A 206 5.10 -21.71 -15.13
N LEU A 207 6.40 -21.59 -15.42
CA LEU A 207 7.21 -20.51 -14.84
C LEU A 207 6.80 -19.17 -15.44
N THR A 208 6.46 -18.24 -14.56
CA THR A 208 6.01 -16.88 -14.88
C THR A 208 6.89 -15.84 -14.20
N ILE A 209 6.92 -14.65 -14.79
CA ILE A 209 7.57 -13.48 -14.19
C ILE A 209 6.70 -13.01 -13.01
N ASN A 210 7.31 -12.74 -11.85
CA ASN A 210 6.60 -12.25 -10.66
C ASN A 210 6.90 -10.77 -10.36
N PHE A 211 7.46 -10.01 -11.30
CA PHE A 211 7.85 -8.62 -11.10
C PHE A 211 7.69 -7.75 -12.35
N GLY A 212 7.63 -6.44 -12.14
CA GLY A 212 7.60 -5.45 -13.23
C GLY A 212 6.39 -5.58 -14.15
N LYS A 213 6.48 -4.94 -15.32
CA LYS A 213 5.37 -4.86 -16.30
C LYS A 213 4.91 -6.20 -16.88
N ASN A 214 5.74 -7.24 -16.79
CA ASN A 214 5.45 -8.57 -17.34
C ASN A 214 5.01 -9.55 -16.25
N ARG A 215 4.67 -9.08 -15.05
CA ARG A 215 4.17 -9.93 -13.96
C ARG A 215 2.97 -10.77 -14.43
N GLY A 216 2.99 -12.06 -14.12
CA GLY A 216 1.99 -13.05 -14.49
C GLY A 216 2.20 -13.71 -15.86
N ARG A 217 3.07 -13.15 -16.72
CA ARG A 217 3.34 -13.72 -18.05
C ARG A 217 4.32 -14.87 -17.98
N SER A 218 4.07 -15.94 -18.74
CA SER A 218 4.92 -17.13 -18.73
C SER A 218 6.21 -16.93 -19.52
N LEU A 219 7.28 -17.60 -19.07
CA LEU A 219 8.56 -17.57 -19.78
C LEU A 219 8.42 -18.08 -21.21
N LYS A 220 7.56 -19.07 -21.45
CA LYS A 220 7.29 -19.61 -22.79
C LYS A 220 6.64 -18.57 -23.69
N GLU A 221 5.63 -17.87 -23.18
CA GLU A 221 4.97 -16.78 -23.91
C GLU A 221 5.98 -15.68 -24.27
N LEU A 222 6.78 -15.24 -23.30
CA LEU A 222 7.78 -14.20 -23.49
C LEU A 222 8.89 -14.62 -24.44
N ALA A 223 9.30 -15.90 -24.46
CA ALA A 223 10.27 -16.41 -25.41
C ALA A 223 9.81 -16.28 -26.87
N GLN A 224 8.49 -16.37 -27.10
CA GLN A 224 7.89 -16.25 -28.43
C GLN A 224 7.62 -14.78 -28.81
N LYS A 225 7.03 -14.01 -27.91
CA LYS A 225 6.50 -12.67 -28.23
C LYS A 225 7.46 -11.53 -27.88
N GLU A 226 8.29 -11.69 -26.85
CA GLU A 226 9.15 -10.64 -26.29
C GLU A 226 10.52 -11.17 -25.86
N LYS A 227 11.19 -11.92 -26.74
CA LYS A 227 12.49 -12.54 -26.45
C LYS A 227 13.54 -11.56 -25.93
N SER A 228 13.51 -10.31 -26.38
CA SER A 228 14.38 -9.23 -25.92
C SER A 228 14.26 -8.97 -24.41
N TYR A 229 13.07 -9.12 -23.83
CA TYR A 229 12.86 -8.96 -22.39
C TYR A 229 13.59 -10.04 -21.60
N LEU A 230 13.54 -11.29 -22.06
CA LEU A 230 14.27 -12.40 -21.42
C LEU A 230 15.79 -12.23 -21.55
N LEU A 231 16.27 -11.76 -22.71
CA LEU A 231 17.69 -11.44 -22.90
C LEU A 231 18.16 -10.30 -21.98
N TRP A 232 17.31 -9.30 -21.72
CA TRP A 232 17.62 -8.26 -20.74
C TRP A 232 17.78 -8.83 -19.33
N ILE A 233 16.94 -9.79 -18.92
CA ILE A 233 17.09 -10.48 -17.63
C ILE A 233 18.42 -11.26 -17.59
N LEU A 234 18.78 -11.97 -18.66
CA LEU A 234 20.03 -12.74 -18.71
C LEU A 234 21.28 -11.86 -18.58
N ASN A 235 21.26 -10.66 -19.14
CA ASN A 235 22.35 -9.69 -19.04
C ASN A 235 22.27 -8.81 -17.78
N GLY A 236 21.19 -8.93 -17.00
CA GLY A 236 20.96 -8.14 -15.81
C GLY A 236 21.49 -8.76 -14.52
N SER A 237 21.29 -8.02 -13.43
CA SER A 237 21.64 -8.44 -12.06
C SER A 237 20.54 -9.31 -11.46
N PHE A 238 20.44 -10.55 -11.93
CA PHE A 238 19.54 -11.60 -11.41
C PHE A 238 20.35 -12.83 -11.00
N SER A 239 19.85 -13.64 -10.06
CA SER A 239 20.52 -14.90 -9.70
C SER A 239 20.66 -15.86 -10.88
N GLU A 240 21.68 -16.71 -10.78
CA GLU A 240 21.92 -17.79 -11.73
C GLU A 240 20.71 -18.72 -11.83
N LYS A 241 19.99 -19.00 -10.73
CA LYS A 241 18.76 -19.82 -10.77
C LYS A 241 17.71 -19.25 -11.72
N VAL A 242 17.48 -17.93 -11.67
CA VAL A 242 16.55 -17.24 -12.58
C VAL A 242 17.06 -17.30 -14.02
N LYS A 243 18.36 -17.03 -14.22
CA LYS A 243 18.97 -17.04 -15.56
C LYS A 243 18.95 -18.42 -16.20
N GLU A 244 19.25 -19.47 -15.46
CA GLU A 244 19.21 -20.86 -15.91
C GLU A 244 17.80 -21.27 -16.35
N ALA A 245 16.76 -20.88 -15.60
CA ALA A 245 15.38 -21.15 -15.98
C ALA A 245 15.02 -20.50 -17.32
N ILE A 246 15.43 -19.25 -17.51
CA ILE A 246 15.20 -18.52 -18.76
C ILE A 246 16.00 -19.15 -19.91
N GLN A 247 17.28 -19.49 -19.70
CA GLN A 247 18.12 -20.15 -20.70
C GLN A 247 17.52 -21.49 -21.14
N LYS A 248 16.92 -22.27 -20.24
CA LYS A 248 16.26 -23.54 -20.58
C LYS A 248 15.06 -23.34 -21.51
N ILE A 249 14.36 -22.21 -21.42
CA ILE A 249 13.19 -21.90 -22.26
C ILE A 249 13.60 -21.28 -23.60
N LEU A 250 14.76 -20.63 -23.68
CA LEU A 250 15.28 -20.02 -24.91
C LEU A 250 16.04 -20.99 -25.83
N LYS A 251 16.37 -22.20 -25.33
CA LYS A 251 16.94 -23.30 -26.12
C LYS A 251 15.85 -24.01 -26.90
#